data_AF-A0A0G0LZQ9-F1
#
_entry.id   AF-A0A0G0LZQ9-F1
#
_cell.length_a   1.000
_cell.length_b   1.000
_cell.length_c   1.000
_cell.angle_alpha   90.00
_cell.angle_beta   90.00
_cell.angle_gamma   90.00
#
_symmetry.space_group_name_H-M   'P 1'
#
loop_
_entity.id
_entity.type
_entity.pdbx_description
1 polymer ?
#
loop_
_entity_poly.entity_id
_entity_poly.type
_entity_poly.pdbx_seq_one_letter_code
_entity_poly.pdbx_strand_id
1 'polypeptide(L)'
;MLDIFSQNIFLGALVFLTFVFLAISFYRPKSFVNLVLIILFTIIAIIQIKSVNLKEVYRFSASELDLQIQRMNIYPPKLARFGYILERKKEIQVIKRVEKNFFDAVDVNLYFPNYFNFLTFPLFLYGGFLFIEKKNRLQIGFINFSFLLITILGIHGKYGPFVLFPFIDLFIFIGLAKILRFDRKI
;
A
#
# COMPACT_ATOMS: atom_id res chain seq x y z
N MET A 1 5.17 -6.93 9.68
CA MET A 1 6.19 -6.07 10.32
C MET A 1 7.43 -6.85 10.80
N LEU A 2 7.26 -7.96 11.54
CA LEU A 2 8.39 -8.76 12.03
C LEU A 2 9.35 -9.23 10.92
N ASP A 3 8.82 -9.57 9.75
CA ASP A 3 9.64 -9.99 8.60
C ASP A 3 10.50 -8.86 8.01
N ILE A 4 10.09 -7.60 8.14
CA ILE A 4 10.93 -6.47 7.69
C ILE A 4 12.08 -6.26 8.65
N PHE A 5 11.82 -6.34 9.96
CA PHE A 5 12.87 -6.22 10.97
C PHE A 5 13.90 -7.35 10.86
N SER A 6 13.47 -8.57 10.54
CA SER A 6 14.37 -9.71 10.34
C SER A 6 15.21 -9.58 9.07
N GLN A 7 14.66 -8.98 8.00
CA GLN A 7 15.38 -8.79 6.73
C GLN A 7 16.25 -7.52 6.70
N ASN A 8 15.81 -6.44 7.37
CA ASN A 8 16.50 -5.16 7.38
C ASN A 8 16.08 -4.30 8.60
N ILE A 9 16.90 -4.31 9.65
CA ILE A 9 16.67 -3.57 10.89
C ILE A 9 16.51 -2.07 10.65
N PHE A 10 17.31 -1.48 9.75
CA PHE A 10 17.22 -0.05 9.43
C PHE A 10 15.85 0.31 8.84
N LEU A 11 15.35 -0.50 7.91
CA LEU A 11 14.03 -0.31 7.32
C LEU A 11 12.92 -0.48 8.35
N GLY A 12 13.02 -1.51 9.20
CA GLY A 12 12.08 -1.73 10.30
C GLY A 12 12.01 -0.53 11.25
N ALA A 13 13.17 -0.03 11.68
CA ALA A 13 13.26 1.15 12.54
C ALA A 13 12.65 2.40 11.87
N LEU A 14 12.86 2.59 10.57
CA LEU A 14 12.31 3.70 9.82
C LEU A 14 10.78 3.63 9.72
N VAL A 15 10.23 2.45 9.43
CA VAL A 15 8.77 2.19 9.42
C VAL A 15 8.17 2.46 10.80
N PHE A 16 8.79 1.94 11.84
CA PHE A 16 8.34 2.15 13.23
C PHE A 16 8.39 3.62 13.65
N LEU A 17 9.49 4.33 13.36
CA LEU A 17 9.59 5.76 13.62
C LEU A 17 8.51 6.55 12.87
N THR A 18 8.24 6.19 11.61
CA THR A 18 7.20 6.85 10.82
C THR A 18 5.82 6.64 11.43
N PHE A 19 5.52 5.41 11.91
CA PHE A 19 4.31 5.13 12.68
C PHE A 19 4.21 6.00 13.94
N VAL A 20 5.27 6.09 14.74
CA VAL A 20 5.29 6.89 15.98
C VAL A 20 5.00 8.36 15.69
N PHE A 21 5.67 8.94 14.69
CA PHE A 21 5.44 10.34 14.31
C PHE A 21 4.04 10.55 13.70
N LEU A 22 3.50 9.58 12.94
CA LEU A 22 2.11 9.59 12.48
C LEU A 22 1.13 9.63 13.64
N ALA A 23 1.32 8.78 14.66
CA ALA A 23 0.48 8.75 15.84
C ALA A 23 0.55 10.07 16.63
N ILE A 24 1.76 10.60 16.87
CA ILE A 24 1.94 11.89 17.56
C ILE A 24 1.28 13.02 16.77
N SER A 25 1.54 13.10 15.46
CA SER A 25 0.94 14.10 14.56
C SER A 25 -0.59 13.98 14.52
N PHE A 26 -1.12 12.75 14.59
CA PHE A 26 -2.56 12.50 14.60
C PHE A 26 -3.20 13.12 15.84
N TYR A 27 -2.67 12.88 17.05
CA TYR A 27 -3.28 13.39 18.28
C TYR A 27 -2.91 14.86 18.58
N ARG A 28 -1.66 15.27 18.32
CA ARG A 28 -1.14 16.59 18.65
C ARG A 28 -0.36 17.16 17.45
N PRO A 29 -1.07 17.70 16.43
CA PRO A 29 -0.42 18.23 15.23
C PRO A 29 0.42 19.46 15.58
N LYS A 30 1.74 19.32 15.45
CA LYS A 30 2.71 20.41 15.57
C LYS A 30 3.50 20.54 14.27
N SER A 31 3.83 21.78 13.87
CA SER A 31 4.58 22.06 12.64
C SER A 31 5.89 21.27 12.55
N PHE A 32 6.67 21.24 13.64
CA PHE A 32 7.91 20.49 13.73
C PHE A 32 7.70 18.97 13.53
N VAL A 33 6.69 18.38 14.18
CA VAL A 33 6.37 16.95 14.04
C VAL A 33 5.97 16.62 12.60
N ASN A 34 5.16 17.48 11.97
CA ASN A 34 4.76 17.31 10.57
C ASN A 34 5.94 17.41 9.61
N LEU A 35 6.90 18.31 9.87
CA LEU A 35 8.12 18.43 9.09
C LEU A 35 8.99 17.16 9.17
N VAL A 36 9.20 16.64 10.39
CA VAL A 36 9.91 15.37 10.58
C VAL A 36 9.19 14.23 9.86
N LEU A 37 7.86 14.21 9.92
CA LEU A 37 7.05 13.20 9.24
C LEU A 37 7.19 13.26 7.72
N ILE A 38 7.20 14.45 7.13
CA ILE A 38 7.46 14.65 5.69
C ILE A 38 8.82 14.05 5.32
N ILE A 39 9.87 14.32 6.12
CA ILE A 39 11.22 13.81 5.86
C ILE A 39 11.25 12.28 5.94
N LEU A 40 10.74 11.70 7.04
CA LEU A 40 10.69 10.25 7.23
C LEU A 40 9.92 9.56 6.11
N PHE A 41 8.75 10.10 5.75
CA PHE A 41 7.92 9.55 4.70
C PHE A 41 8.58 9.63 3.31
N THR A 42 9.26 10.74 3.02
CA THR A 42 10.04 10.91 1.78
C THR A 42 11.17 9.88 1.70
N ILE A 43 11.89 9.64 2.80
CA ILE A 43 12.94 8.61 2.85
C ILE A 43 12.34 7.22 2.60
N ILE A 44 11.24 6.86 3.26
CA ILE A 44 10.54 5.59 3.03
C ILE A 44 10.14 5.45 1.56
N ALA A 45 9.53 6.48 0.97
CA ALA A 45 9.09 6.46 -0.42
C ALA A 45 10.26 6.25 -1.40
N ILE A 46 11.40 6.91 -1.17
CA ILE A 46 12.61 6.73 -1.98
C ILE A 46 13.12 5.29 -1.87
N ILE A 47 13.14 4.71 -0.67
CA ILE A 47 13.57 3.33 -0.48
C ILE A 47 12.59 2.37 -1.17
N GLN A 48 11.27 2.63 -1.12
CA GLN A 48 10.26 1.79 -1.78
C GLN A 48 10.51 1.78 -3.29
N ILE A 49 10.72 2.95 -3.90
CA ILE A 49 11.05 3.08 -5.33
C ILE A 49 12.31 2.29 -5.69
N LYS A 50 13.37 2.39 -4.87
CA LYS A 50 14.64 1.68 -5.12
C LYS A 50 14.55 0.16 -4.88
N SER A 51 13.63 -0.29 -4.04
CA SER A 51 13.47 -1.70 -3.68
C SER A 51 12.71 -2.53 -4.73
N VAL A 52 12.12 -1.86 -5.72
CA VAL A 52 11.29 -2.47 -6.75
C VAL A 52 12.06 -2.61 -8.05
N ASN A 53 12.04 -3.80 -8.63
CA ASN A 53 12.57 -4.03 -9.96
C ASN A 53 11.50 -3.73 -11.03
N LEU A 54 11.50 -2.50 -11.55
CA LEU A 54 10.51 -2.07 -12.56
C LEU A 54 10.44 -2.98 -13.80
N LYS A 55 11.55 -3.62 -14.19
CA LYS A 55 11.53 -4.54 -15.34
C LYS A 55 10.68 -5.78 -15.07
N GLU A 56 10.66 -6.26 -13.84
CA GLU A 56 9.86 -7.42 -13.45
C GLU A 56 8.40 -7.05 -13.23
N VAL A 57 8.12 -5.87 -12.67
CA VAL A 57 6.76 -5.37 -12.43
C VAL A 57 5.94 -5.35 -13.72
N TYR A 58 6.53 -4.93 -14.83
CA TYR A 58 5.84 -4.81 -16.13
C TYR A 58 6.04 -6.04 -17.05
N ARG A 59 6.74 -7.09 -16.60
CA ARG A 59 6.95 -8.31 -17.39
C ARG A 59 5.80 -9.28 -17.17
N PHE A 60 5.09 -9.69 -18.23
CA PHE A 60 4.01 -10.68 -18.14
C PHE A 60 4.50 -12.03 -17.60
N SER A 61 3.80 -12.56 -16.59
CA SER A 61 3.94 -13.95 -16.18
C SER A 61 3.30 -14.87 -17.22
N ALA A 62 3.63 -16.17 -17.18
CA ALA A 62 3.01 -17.16 -18.05
C ALA A 62 1.46 -17.16 -17.91
N SER A 63 0.96 -17.13 -16.67
CA SER A 63 -0.48 -17.11 -16.41
C SER A 63 -1.17 -15.83 -16.94
N GLU A 64 -0.48 -14.69 -16.94
CA GLU A 64 -1.04 -13.44 -17.46
C GLU A 64 -1.03 -13.40 -18.99
N LEU A 65 -0.04 -14.05 -19.63
CA LEU A 65 -0.06 -14.28 -21.07
C LEU A 65 -1.23 -15.18 -21.46
N ASP A 66 -1.50 -16.23 -20.69
CA ASP A 66 -2.65 -17.11 -20.93
C ASP A 66 -3.97 -16.36 -20.82
N LEU A 67 -4.13 -15.52 -19.78
CA LEU A 67 -5.30 -14.64 -19.64
C LEU A 67 -5.40 -13.62 -20.79
N GLN A 68 -4.27 -13.11 -21.30
CA GLN A 68 -4.27 -12.24 -22.47
C GLN A 68 -4.76 -12.99 -23.70
N ILE A 69 -4.30 -14.23 -23.92
CA ILE A 69 -4.72 -15.08 -25.03
C ILE A 69 -6.21 -15.41 -24.93
N GLN A 70 -6.71 -15.75 -23.74
CA GLN A 70 -8.13 -15.98 -23.51
C GLN A 70 -8.96 -14.74 -23.89
N ARG A 71 -8.55 -13.53 -23.46
CA ARG A 71 -9.24 -12.29 -23.86
C ARG A 71 -9.22 -12.05 -25.36
N MET A 72 -8.10 -12.34 -26.04
CA MET A 72 -7.99 -12.25 -27.49
C MET A 72 -8.97 -13.21 -28.20
N ASN A 73 -9.22 -14.37 -27.61
CA ASN A 73 -10.14 -15.38 -28.16
C ASN A 73 -11.63 -15.09 -27.90
N ILE A 74 -11.96 -14.12 -27.03
CA ILE A 74 -13.35 -13.69 -26.77
C ILE A 74 -13.88 -12.81 -27.92
N TYR A 75 -13.00 -12.15 -28.67
CA TYR A 75 -13.42 -11.30 -29.78
C TYR A 75 -14.07 -12.14 -30.89
N PRO A 76 -15.22 -11.69 -31.45
CA PRO A 76 -15.85 -12.41 -32.55
C PRO A 76 -14.92 -12.47 -33.77
N PRO A 77 -15.00 -13.52 -34.62
CA PRO A 77 -14.03 -13.75 -35.69
C PRO A 77 -13.80 -12.54 -36.63
N LYS A 78 -14.86 -11.76 -36.90
CA LYS A 78 -14.80 -10.55 -37.74
C LYS A 78 -13.95 -9.42 -37.12
N LEU A 79 -13.77 -9.43 -35.79
CA LEU A 79 -13.04 -8.42 -35.02
C LEU A 79 -11.77 -8.96 -34.36
N ALA A 80 -11.44 -10.25 -34.54
CA ALA A 80 -10.31 -10.89 -33.89
C ALA A 80 -8.99 -10.12 -34.10
N ARG A 81 -8.70 -9.69 -35.35
CA ARG A 81 -7.52 -8.87 -35.66
C ARG A 81 -7.47 -7.56 -34.86
N PHE A 82 -8.62 -6.93 -34.64
CA PHE A 82 -8.70 -5.70 -33.86
C PHE A 82 -8.43 -5.98 -32.38
N GLY A 83 -8.98 -7.07 -31.84
CA GLY A 83 -8.68 -7.55 -30.48
C GLY A 83 -7.18 -7.81 -30.26
N TYR A 84 -6.51 -8.47 -31.22
CA TYR A 84 -5.06 -8.68 -31.17
C TYR A 84 -4.27 -7.37 -31.19
N ILE A 85 -4.66 -6.41 -32.03
CA ILE A 85 -3.98 -5.11 -32.11
C ILE A 85 -4.14 -4.36 -30.79
N LEU A 86 -5.34 -4.33 -30.22
CA LEU A 86 -5.60 -3.66 -28.95
C LEU A 86 -4.86 -4.33 -27.80
N GLU A 87 -4.99 -5.64 -27.61
CA GLU A 87 -4.37 -6.34 -26.47
C GLU A 87 -2.84 -6.30 -26.47
N ARG A 88 -2.22 -6.10 -27.64
CA ARG A 88 -0.75 -5.95 -27.77
C ARG A 88 -0.24 -4.53 -27.59
N LYS A 89 -1.11 -3.52 -27.53
CA LYS A 89 -0.69 -2.13 -27.27
C LYS A 89 -0.03 -2.01 -25.90
N LYS A 90 1.12 -1.35 -25.85
CA LYS A 90 1.90 -1.16 -24.60
C LYS A 90 1.08 -0.42 -23.55
N GLU A 91 0.25 0.52 -23.99
CA GLU A 91 -0.63 1.31 -23.12
C GLU A 91 -1.64 0.43 -22.40
N ILE A 92 -2.27 -0.51 -23.13
CA ILE A 92 -3.25 -1.45 -22.55
C ILE A 92 -2.57 -2.39 -21.56
N GLN A 93 -1.35 -2.83 -21.88
CA GLN A 93 -0.55 -3.67 -20.97
C GLN A 93 -0.18 -2.93 -19.68
N VAL A 94 0.20 -1.65 -19.78
CA VAL A 94 0.50 -0.79 -18.62
C VAL A 94 -0.76 -0.55 -17.78
N ILE A 95 -1.90 -0.25 -18.40
CA ILE A 95 -3.16 -0.03 -17.66
C ILE A 95 -3.56 -1.30 -16.89
N LYS A 96 -3.53 -2.47 -17.53
CA LYS A 96 -3.85 -3.74 -16.86
C LYS A 96 -2.89 -4.06 -15.71
N ARG A 97 -1.64 -3.62 -15.82
CA ARG A 97 -0.64 -3.74 -14.74
C ARG A 97 -0.96 -2.86 -13.55
N VAL A 98 -1.25 -1.58 -13.81
CA VAL A 98 -1.65 -0.62 -12.79
C VAL A 98 -2.92 -1.10 -12.09
N GLU A 99 -3.89 -1.59 -12.84
CA GLU A 99 -5.13 -2.18 -12.31
C GLU A 99 -4.83 -3.38 -11.40
N LYS A 100 -4.04 -4.34 -11.87
CA LYS A 100 -3.65 -5.50 -11.06
C LYS A 100 -2.93 -5.07 -9.78
N ASN A 101 -1.93 -4.20 -9.89
CA ASN A 101 -1.18 -3.70 -8.73
C ASN A 101 -2.09 -2.98 -7.72
N PHE A 102 -3.10 -2.25 -8.19
CA PHE A 102 -4.11 -1.64 -7.32
C PHE A 102 -4.90 -2.70 -6.55
N PHE A 103 -5.42 -3.71 -7.24
CA PHE A 103 -6.18 -4.78 -6.57
C PHE A 103 -5.33 -5.58 -5.59
N ASP A 104 -4.09 -5.92 -5.98
CA ASP A 104 -3.16 -6.58 -5.09
C ASP A 104 -2.86 -5.67 -3.87
N ALA A 105 -2.86 -4.33 -4.03
CA ALA A 105 -2.51 -3.39 -2.97
C ALA A 105 -3.64 -3.21 -1.96
N VAL A 106 -4.88 -3.41 -2.38
CA VAL A 106 -6.05 -3.36 -1.51
C VAL A 106 -6.35 -4.74 -0.91
N ASP A 107 -5.69 -5.81 -1.36
CA ASP A 107 -5.88 -7.15 -0.80
C ASP A 107 -5.44 -7.21 0.66
N VAL A 108 -6.44 -7.23 1.55
CA VAL A 108 -6.28 -7.27 3.00
C VAL A 108 -5.52 -8.53 3.44
N ASN A 109 -5.66 -9.64 2.72
CA ASN A 109 -5.00 -10.91 3.08
C ASN A 109 -3.47 -10.79 3.04
N LEU A 110 -2.95 -9.88 2.22
CA LEU A 110 -1.52 -9.59 2.14
C LEU A 110 -0.98 -8.96 3.44
N TYR A 111 -1.81 -8.18 4.14
CA TYR A 111 -1.43 -7.48 5.35
C TYR A 111 -1.77 -8.25 6.63
N PHE A 112 -2.76 -9.14 6.56
CA PHE A 112 -3.24 -9.96 7.69
C PHE A 112 -3.18 -11.46 7.36
N PRO A 113 -2.00 -12.04 7.07
CA PRO A 113 -1.89 -13.42 6.56
C PRO A 113 -2.20 -14.52 7.60
N ASN A 114 -2.17 -14.19 8.91
CA ASN A 114 -2.31 -15.16 9.99
C ASN A 114 -3.63 -14.97 10.75
N TYR A 115 -4.21 -16.05 11.27
CA TYR A 115 -5.43 -16.02 12.11
C TYR A 115 -5.33 -15.06 13.31
N PHE A 116 -4.15 -14.95 13.95
CA PHE A 116 -3.95 -13.98 15.05
C PHE A 116 -3.96 -12.52 14.57
N ASN A 117 -3.59 -12.25 13.31
CA ASN A 117 -3.72 -10.92 12.71
C ASN A 117 -5.19 -10.60 12.36
N PHE A 118 -6.05 -11.60 12.13
CA PHE A 118 -7.48 -11.33 11.93
C PHE A 118 -8.16 -10.72 13.16
N LEU A 119 -7.66 -10.95 14.38
CA LEU A 119 -8.18 -10.29 15.59
C LEU A 119 -7.92 -8.78 15.59
N THR A 120 -6.87 -8.30 14.92
CA THR A 120 -6.59 -6.86 14.81
C THR A 120 -7.33 -6.22 13.64
N PHE A 121 -7.97 -7.00 12.77
CA PHE A 121 -8.70 -6.49 11.62
C PHE A 121 -9.91 -5.59 11.98
N PRO A 122 -10.77 -5.93 12.97
CA PRO A 122 -11.81 -5.01 13.44
C PRO A 122 -11.25 -3.68 13.96
N LEU A 123 -10.10 -3.73 14.63
CA LEU A 123 -9.40 -2.53 15.14
C LEU A 123 -8.89 -1.67 13.98
N PHE A 124 -8.31 -2.31 12.97
CA PHE A 124 -7.87 -1.66 11.73
C PHE A 124 -9.03 -0.95 11.02
N LEU A 125 -10.17 -1.62 10.84
CA LEU A 125 -11.35 -1.00 10.20
C LEU A 125 -11.89 0.18 11.01
N TYR A 126 -12.07 0.00 12.33
CA TYR A 126 -12.59 1.05 13.19
C TYR A 126 -11.64 2.25 13.28
N GLY A 127 -10.34 2.01 13.42
CA GLY A 127 -9.34 3.06 13.43
C GLY A 127 -9.20 3.77 12.09
N GLY A 128 -9.33 3.05 10.97
CA GLY A 128 -9.38 3.65 9.63
C GLY A 128 -10.58 4.59 9.46
N PHE A 129 -11.76 4.20 9.96
CA PHE A 129 -12.94 5.07 9.99
C PHE A 129 -12.68 6.35 10.78
N LEU A 130 -12.18 6.24 12.01
CA LEU A 130 -11.84 7.40 12.87
C LEU A 130 -10.75 8.28 12.25
N PHE A 131 -9.79 7.67 11.56
CA PHE A 131 -8.74 8.40 10.86
C PHE A 131 -9.30 9.30 9.76
N ILE A 132 -10.23 8.77 8.95
CA ILE A 132 -10.91 9.52 7.89
C ILE A 132 -11.80 10.62 8.50
N GLU A 133 -12.51 10.33 9.58
CA GLU A 133 -13.38 11.28 10.27
C GLU A 133 -12.62 12.51 10.78
N LYS A 134 -11.36 12.33 11.22
CA LYS A 134 -10.50 13.43 11.68
C LYS A 134 -10.12 14.42 10.57
N LYS A 135 -10.26 14.05 9.30
CA LYS A 135 -10.02 14.92 8.12
C LYS A 135 -8.63 15.60 8.10
N ASN A 136 -7.59 14.95 8.64
CA ASN A 136 -6.23 15.48 8.59
C ASN A 136 -5.67 15.39 7.15
N ARG A 137 -5.76 16.49 6.40
CA ARG A 137 -5.37 16.56 4.97
C ARG A 137 -3.95 16.06 4.69
N LEU A 138 -3.01 16.34 5.58
CA LEU A 138 -1.61 15.92 5.39
C LEU A 138 -1.49 14.39 5.42
N GLN A 139 -2.06 13.76 6.45
CA GLN A 139 -2.00 12.31 6.60
C GLN A 139 -2.85 11.59 5.55
N ILE A 140 -4.00 12.15 5.19
CA ILE A 140 -4.81 11.69 4.06
C ILE A 140 -4.01 11.77 2.76
N GLY A 141 -3.25 12.85 2.55
CA GLY A 141 -2.34 12.98 1.42
C GLY A 141 -1.28 11.87 1.39
N PHE A 142 -0.66 11.58 2.53
CA PHE A 142 0.36 10.53 2.61
C PHE A 142 -0.18 9.13 2.36
N ILE A 143 -1.35 8.76 2.92
CA ILE A 143 -1.91 7.43 2.64
C ILE A 143 -2.32 7.28 1.17
N ASN A 144 -2.91 8.31 0.57
CA ASN A 144 -3.24 8.29 -0.87
C ASN A 144 -1.97 8.19 -1.72
N PHE A 145 -0.91 8.91 -1.35
CA PHE A 145 0.37 8.80 -2.01
C PHE A 145 0.98 7.39 -1.86
N SER A 146 0.90 6.77 -0.67
CA SER A 146 1.35 5.38 -0.47
C SER A 146 0.61 4.41 -1.39
N PHE A 147 -0.72 4.51 -1.47
CA PHE A 147 -1.52 3.66 -2.35
C PHE A 147 -1.18 3.89 -3.82
N LEU A 148 -1.04 5.15 -4.24
CA LEU A 148 -0.65 5.49 -5.61
C LEU A 148 0.74 4.94 -5.95
N LEU A 149 1.68 5.09 -5.02
CA LEU A 149 3.05 4.62 -5.20
C LEU A 149 3.11 3.09 -5.35
N ILE A 150 2.40 2.35 -4.51
CA ILE A 150 2.29 0.88 -4.64
C ILE A 150 1.51 0.48 -5.90
N THR A 151 0.49 1.23 -6.30
CA THR A 151 -0.27 0.95 -7.53
C THR A 151 0.61 1.08 -8.78
N ILE A 152 1.51 2.07 -8.82
CA ILE A 152 2.42 2.27 -9.96
C ILE A 152 3.60 1.29 -9.93
N LEU A 153 4.17 1.05 -8.75
CA LEU A 153 5.38 0.24 -8.60
C LEU A 153 5.10 -1.25 -8.42
N GLY A 154 3.88 -1.63 -8.05
CA GLY A 154 3.55 -2.99 -7.65
C GLY A 154 4.07 -3.35 -6.26
N ILE A 155 3.66 -4.53 -5.80
CA ILE A 155 3.86 -4.99 -4.41
C ILE A 155 5.06 -5.92 -4.27
N HIS A 156 5.54 -6.46 -5.38
CA HIS A 156 6.63 -7.44 -5.43
C HIS A 156 8.03 -6.82 -5.25
N GLY A 157 8.14 -5.72 -4.50
CA GLY A 157 9.43 -5.19 -4.06
C GLY A 157 10.10 -6.15 -3.07
N LYS A 158 11.42 -6.04 -2.92
CA LYS A 158 12.23 -6.94 -2.06
C LYS A 158 11.67 -7.13 -0.64
N TYR A 159 11.04 -6.10 -0.08
CA TYR A 159 10.51 -6.09 1.29
C TYR A 159 8.97 -5.92 1.33
N GLY A 160 8.29 -6.11 0.20
CA GLY A 160 6.84 -5.88 0.08
C GLY A 160 6.45 -4.39 0.05
N PRO A 161 5.17 -4.07 0.31
CA PRO A 161 4.62 -2.71 0.22
C PRO A 161 4.75 -1.96 1.55
N PHE A 162 5.99 -1.86 2.07
CA PHE A 162 6.24 -1.39 3.43
C PHE A 162 5.84 0.07 3.69
N VAL A 163 5.69 0.89 2.65
CA VAL A 163 5.17 2.27 2.73
C VAL A 163 3.73 2.35 3.28
N LEU A 164 2.98 1.24 3.27
CA LEU A 164 1.62 1.15 3.83
C LEU A 164 1.61 0.73 5.31
N PHE A 165 2.65 0.04 5.80
CA PHE A 165 2.66 -0.47 7.18
C PHE A 165 2.49 0.61 8.27
N PRO A 166 3.15 1.78 8.19
CA PRO A 166 2.94 2.83 9.19
C PRO A 166 1.47 3.24 9.37
N PHE A 167 0.67 3.16 8.30
CA PHE A 167 -0.77 3.45 8.35
C PHE A 167 -1.59 2.29 8.90
N ILE A 168 -1.24 1.05 8.55
CA ILE A 168 -1.88 -0.15 9.10
C ILE A 168 -1.72 -0.15 10.62
N ASP A 169 -0.51 0.09 11.11
CA ASP A 169 -0.22 0.15 12.54
C ASP A 169 -0.92 1.35 13.20
N LEU A 170 -0.95 2.51 12.52
CA LEU A 170 -1.69 3.67 12.99
C LEU A 170 -3.18 3.39 13.17
N PHE A 171 -3.80 2.70 12.22
CA PHE A 171 -5.23 2.40 12.27
C PHE A 171 -5.53 1.43 13.41
N ILE A 172 -4.76 0.36 13.54
CA ILE A 172 -4.88 -0.58 14.66
C ILE A 172 -4.72 0.18 15.99
N PHE A 173 -3.71 1.05 16.08
CA PHE A 173 -3.46 1.86 17.28
C PHE A 173 -4.61 2.82 17.61
N ILE A 174 -5.16 3.52 16.63
CA ILE A 174 -6.31 4.43 16.84
C ILE A 174 -7.53 3.64 17.33
N GLY A 175 -7.85 2.51 16.68
CA GLY A 175 -8.97 1.66 17.09
C GLY A 175 -8.81 1.15 18.52
N LEU A 176 -7.62 0.68 18.88
CA LEU A 176 -7.30 0.19 20.21
C LEU A 176 -7.32 1.30 21.26
N ALA A 177 -6.72 2.47 20.96
CA ALA A 177 -6.70 3.62 21.85
C ALA A 177 -8.11 4.12 22.18
N LYS A 178 -9.03 4.07 21.21
CA LYS A 178 -10.43 4.49 21.41
C LYS A 178 -11.20 3.50 22.29
N ILE A 179 -11.04 2.19 22.06
CA ILE A 179 -11.71 1.15 22.85
C ILE A 179 -11.23 1.18 24.31
N LEU A 180 -9.91 1.29 24.51
CA LEU A 180 -9.32 1.32 25.85
C LEU A 180 -9.42 2.71 26.53
N ARG A 181 -10.04 3.69 25.88
CA ARG A 181 -10.18 5.08 26.36
C ARG A 181 -8.85 5.76 26.70
N PHE A 182 -7.76 5.36 26.05
CA PHE A 182 -6.46 6.04 26.19
C PHE A 182 -6.55 7.50 25.70
N ASP A 183 -7.53 7.81 24.85
CA ASP A 183 -7.83 9.15 24.34
C ASP A 183 -8.33 10.14 25.42
N ARG A 184 -8.78 9.69 26.58
CA ARG A 184 -9.29 10.58 27.65
C ARG A 184 -8.21 11.26 28.49
N LYS A 185 -6.93 10.89 28.34
CA LYS A 185 -5.81 11.43 29.12
C LYS A 185 -4.75 12.18 28.29
N ILE A 186 -4.92 12.30 26.96
CA ILE A 186 -4.00 12.96 26.02
C ILE A 186 -4.64 14.24 25.50
#